data_AF-A0A2Z3IDL3-F1
#
_entry.id   AF-A0A2Z3IDL3-F1
#
_cell.length_a   1.000
_cell.length_b   1.000
_cell.length_c   1.000
_cell.angle_alpha   90.00
_cell.angle_beta   90.00
_cell.angle_gamma   90.00
#
_symmetry.space_group_name_H-M   'P 1'
#
loop_
_entity.id
_entity.type
_entity.pdbx_description
1 polymer ?
#
loop_
_entity_poly.entity_id
_entity_poly.type
_entity_poly.pdbx_seq_one_letter_code
_entity_poly.pdbx_strand_id
1 'polypeptide(L)'
;MSIHPHLSSKQNQGRDQEEDTRKASYQARREEVFRQRREREKRQREEQAQASQSRRGSDERGEGVENLFERGDKAINKWAAKASDSSYDKFLIGDHHTADDVVALLFGALGRMKDERDAAISLISVLIEERSRARAQNAVQHRVNEPSNPLYRKVGLHEHCPNHVLAAARKSFRVILHPDNYPAHMREEAERRFKETEAIFDEIRRLRGS
;
A
#
# COMPACT_ATOMS: atom_id res chain seq x y z
N MET A 1 -27.43 -80.67 3.75
CA MET A 1 -27.93 -79.51 4.50
C MET A 1 -27.24 -78.27 3.96
N SER A 2 -27.90 -77.50 3.10
CA SER A 2 -27.34 -76.32 2.45
C SER A 2 -27.96 -75.08 3.08
N ILE A 3 -27.13 -74.28 3.76
CA ILE A 3 -27.52 -73.03 4.40
C ILE A 3 -27.26 -71.91 3.38
N HIS A 4 -28.32 -71.22 2.95
CA HIS A 4 -28.23 -70.03 2.09
C HIS A 4 -27.95 -68.78 2.94
N PRO A 5 -26.91 -67.97 2.63
CA PRO A 5 -26.76 -66.63 3.14
C PRO A 5 -26.84 -65.63 1.97
N HIS A 6 -28.03 -65.14 1.66
CA HIS A 6 -28.18 -63.98 0.78
C HIS A 6 -29.36 -63.20 1.32
N LEU A 7 -29.12 -62.04 1.96
CA LEU A 7 -30.09 -60.94 2.10
C LEU A 7 -29.55 -59.69 2.85
N SER A 8 -28.33 -59.69 3.44
CA SER A 8 -27.86 -58.57 4.28
C SER A 8 -27.18 -57.38 3.54
N SER A 9 -26.91 -57.48 2.23
CA SER A 9 -26.06 -56.50 1.51
C SER A 9 -26.78 -55.22 1.06
N LYS A 10 -28.11 -55.23 0.90
CA LYS A 10 -28.85 -54.09 0.33
C LYS A 10 -29.23 -52.98 1.33
N GLN A 11 -29.18 -53.24 2.64
CA GLN A 11 -29.53 -52.23 3.65
C GLN A 11 -28.39 -51.25 3.99
N ASN A 12 -27.12 -51.62 3.77
CA ASN A 12 -26.00 -50.71 4.07
C ASN A 12 -25.79 -49.62 3.01
N GLN A 13 -26.08 -49.89 1.72
CA GLN A 13 -25.85 -48.92 0.64
C GLN A 13 -26.72 -47.66 0.73
N GLY A 14 -27.91 -47.75 1.32
CA GLY A 14 -28.78 -46.58 1.51
C GLY A 14 -28.30 -45.62 2.61
N ARG A 15 -27.57 -46.15 3.61
CA ARG A 15 -27.11 -45.37 4.77
C ARG A 15 -25.92 -44.47 4.42
N ASP A 16 -25.01 -44.98 3.59
CA ASP A 16 -23.83 -44.25 3.14
C ASP A 16 -24.22 -43.07 2.22
N GLN A 17 -25.21 -43.27 1.33
CA GLN A 17 -25.71 -42.19 0.45
C GLN A 17 -26.41 -41.07 1.23
N GLU A 18 -27.13 -41.40 2.30
CA GLU A 18 -27.78 -40.40 3.15
C GLU A 18 -26.76 -39.59 3.97
N GLU A 19 -25.64 -40.20 4.36
CA GLU A 19 -24.57 -39.51 5.08
C GLU A 19 -23.80 -38.55 4.17
N ASP A 20 -23.54 -38.93 2.92
CA ASP A 20 -22.86 -38.10 1.93
C ASP A 20 -23.68 -36.87 1.53
N THR A 21 -24.99 -37.03 1.34
CA THR A 21 -25.89 -35.89 1.07
C THR A 21 -25.96 -34.92 2.26
N ARG A 22 -25.95 -35.43 3.50
CA ARG A 22 -25.89 -34.59 4.71
C ARG A 22 -24.58 -33.83 4.80
N LYS A 23 -23.43 -34.48 4.54
CA LYS A 23 -22.10 -33.84 4.50
C LYS A 23 -22.02 -32.74 3.43
N ALA A 24 -22.52 -33.01 2.23
CA ALA A 24 -22.59 -32.03 1.15
C ALA A 24 -23.45 -30.81 1.53
N SER A 25 -24.60 -31.04 2.17
CA SER A 25 -25.48 -29.94 2.64
C SER A 25 -24.83 -29.06 3.72
N TYR A 26 -23.97 -29.64 4.56
CA TYR A 26 -23.25 -28.92 5.61
C TYR A 26 -22.10 -28.08 5.03
N GLN A 27 -21.36 -28.66 4.08
CA GLN A 27 -20.30 -27.95 3.36
C GLN A 27 -20.86 -26.76 2.58
N ALA A 28 -21.97 -26.93 1.84
CA ALA A 28 -22.62 -25.85 1.12
C ALA A 28 -23.06 -24.70 2.05
N ARG A 29 -23.66 -25.01 3.21
CA ARG A 29 -24.02 -23.99 4.21
C ARG A 29 -22.81 -23.27 4.79
N ARG A 30 -21.71 -23.99 5.02
CA ARG A 30 -20.47 -23.40 5.53
C ARG A 30 -19.86 -22.43 4.53
N GLU A 31 -19.81 -22.79 3.25
CA GLU A 31 -19.29 -21.93 2.19
C GLU A 31 -20.13 -20.66 2.01
N GLU A 32 -21.45 -20.78 2.09
CA GLU A 32 -22.38 -19.65 2.00
C GLU A 32 -22.14 -18.63 3.13
N VAL A 33 -21.92 -19.10 4.36
CA VAL A 33 -21.59 -18.22 5.50
C VAL A 33 -20.27 -17.47 5.26
N PHE A 34 -19.25 -18.13 4.70
CA PHE A 34 -17.98 -17.47 4.36
C PHE A 34 -18.15 -16.42 3.25
N ARG A 35 -18.97 -16.69 2.24
CA ARG A 35 -19.28 -15.75 1.16
C ARG A 35 -19.95 -14.50 1.71
N GLN A 36 -20.98 -14.66 2.54
CA GLN A 36 -21.67 -13.54 3.19
C GLN A 36 -20.75 -12.70 4.08
N ARG A 37 -19.82 -13.34 4.81
CA ARG A 37 -18.84 -12.61 5.64
C ARG A 37 -17.91 -11.74 4.79
N ARG A 38 -17.41 -12.25 3.67
CA ARG A 38 -16.55 -11.49 2.74
C ARG A 38 -17.28 -10.29 2.15
N GLU A 39 -18.56 -10.45 1.80
CA GLU A 39 -19.36 -9.34 1.26
C GLU A 39 -19.61 -8.24 2.29
N ARG A 40 -19.86 -8.60 3.56
CA ARG A 40 -20.02 -7.61 4.64
C ARG A 40 -18.73 -6.84 4.89
N GLU A 41 -17.59 -7.54 4.90
CA GLU A 41 -16.28 -6.91 5.08
C GLU A 41 -15.96 -5.96 3.91
N LYS A 42 -16.28 -6.37 2.68
CA LYS A 42 -16.11 -5.52 1.49
C LYS A 42 -16.94 -4.24 1.60
N ARG A 43 -18.22 -4.35 1.96
CA ARG A 43 -19.11 -3.18 2.15
C ARG A 43 -18.60 -2.24 3.25
N GLN A 44 -18.15 -2.78 4.39
CA GLN A 44 -17.58 -1.95 5.46
C GLN A 44 -16.33 -1.18 5.02
N ARG A 45 -15.46 -1.79 4.20
CA ARG A 45 -14.29 -1.08 3.66
C ARG A 45 -14.69 0.02 2.68
N GLU A 46 -15.68 -0.23 1.82
CA GLU A 46 -16.21 0.77 0.90
C GLU A 46 -16.86 1.95 1.64
N GLU A 47 -17.63 1.68 2.70
CA GLU A 47 -18.24 2.71 3.56
C GLU A 47 -17.18 3.55 4.30
N GLN A 48 -16.13 2.91 4.86
CA GLN A 48 -15.02 3.62 5.50
C GLN A 48 -14.22 4.48 4.49
N ALA A 49 -14.02 4.00 3.27
CA ALA A 49 -13.35 4.76 2.21
C ALA A 49 -14.18 5.99 1.79
N GLN A 50 -15.50 5.87 1.71
CA GLN A 50 -16.38 7.01 1.42
C GLN A 50 -16.41 8.03 2.57
N ALA A 51 -16.48 7.57 3.83
CA ALA A 51 -16.49 8.46 4.99
C ALA A 51 -15.18 9.25 5.18
N SER A 52 -14.04 8.69 4.77
CA SER A 52 -12.75 9.39 4.80
C SER A 52 -12.60 10.41 3.67
N GLN A 53 -13.21 10.17 2.50
CA GLN A 53 -13.23 11.15 1.41
C GLN A 53 -14.10 12.37 1.72
N SER A 54 -15.27 12.20 2.38
CA SER A 54 -16.16 13.32 2.70
C SER A 54 -15.61 14.26 3.77
N ARG A 55 -14.80 13.78 4.71
CA ARG A 55 -14.13 14.63 5.73
C ARG A 55 -13.03 15.52 5.20
N ARG A 56 -12.48 15.22 4.01
CA ARG A 56 -11.33 15.96 3.45
C ARG A 56 -11.73 17.22 2.68
N GLY A 57 -13.03 17.50 2.54
CA GLY A 57 -13.55 18.56 1.66
C GLY A 57 -13.92 19.89 2.32
N SER A 58 -13.96 20.02 3.66
CA SER A 58 -14.61 21.18 4.29
C SER A 58 -13.73 22.13 5.10
N ASP A 59 -12.48 21.79 5.47
CA ASP A 59 -11.72 22.58 6.48
C ASP A 59 -10.36 23.17 6.02
N GLU A 60 -9.98 23.10 4.75
CA GLU A 60 -8.73 23.75 4.28
C GLU A 60 -8.98 25.20 3.80
N ARG A 61 -9.33 26.09 4.75
CA ARG A 61 -9.11 27.54 4.58
C ARG A 61 -8.14 28.05 5.65
N GLY A 62 -6.85 28.04 5.33
CA GLY A 62 -5.96 29.14 5.71
C GLY A 62 -5.11 29.01 6.97
N GLU A 63 -4.69 27.82 7.41
CA GLU A 63 -3.54 27.71 8.32
C GLU A 63 -2.25 27.51 7.51
N GLY A 64 -1.41 28.56 7.50
CA GLY A 64 -0.13 28.57 6.78
C GLY A 64 0.81 27.44 7.21
N VAL A 65 1.54 26.91 6.24
CA VAL A 65 2.46 25.76 6.37
C VAL A 65 3.55 26.00 7.45
N GLU A 66 3.86 27.25 7.78
CA GLU A 66 4.80 27.63 8.85
C GLU A 66 4.32 27.23 10.25
N ASN A 67 3.01 27.15 10.51
CA ASN A 67 2.50 26.76 11.83
C ASN A 67 2.58 25.24 12.09
N LEU A 68 2.78 24.42 11.07
CA LEU A 68 2.70 22.96 11.21
C LEU A 68 3.99 22.36 11.79
N PHE A 69 5.15 22.85 11.34
CA PHE A 69 6.46 22.43 11.87
C PHE A 69 6.64 22.91 13.32
N GLU A 70 6.23 24.14 13.63
CA GLU A 70 6.23 24.62 15.02
C GLU A 70 5.33 23.78 15.94
N ARG A 71 4.19 23.30 15.44
CA ARG A 71 3.32 22.39 16.20
C ARG A 71 4.00 21.04 16.42
N GLY A 72 4.69 20.52 15.42
CA GLY A 72 5.50 19.29 15.52
C GLY A 72 6.61 19.41 16.56
N ASP A 73 7.41 20.47 16.49
CA ASP A 73 8.51 20.72 17.42
C ASP A 73 8.00 20.95 18.86
N LYS A 74 6.89 21.70 19.02
CA LYS A 74 6.24 21.85 20.33
C LYS A 74 5.74 20.51 20.88
N ALA A 75 5.22 19.62 20.04
CA ALA A 75 4.76 18.30 20.46
C ALA A 75 5.92 17.40 20.90
N ILE A 76 7.02 17.40 20.14
CA ILE A 76 8.24 16.63 20.46
C ILE A 76 8.85 17.15 21.77
N ASN A 77 9.01 18.46 21.91
CA ASN A 77 9.58 19.06 23.12
C ASN A 77 8.69 18.81 24.35
N LYS A 78 7.37 18.86 24.20
CA LYS A 78 6.43 18.52 25.29
C LYS A 78 6.52 17.04 25.69
N TRP A 79 6.67 16.14 24.72
CA TRP A 79 6.84 14.71 24.99
C TRP A 79 8.18 14.44 25.69
N ALA A 80 9.28 15.02 25.20
CA ALA A 80 10.61 14.87 25.78
C ALA A 80 10.66 15.41 27.21
N ALA A 81 10.06 16.58 27.48
CA ALA A 81 9.96 17.15 28.82
C ALA A 81 9.17 16.25 29.79
N LYS A 82 8.07 15.64 29.31
CA LYS A 82 7.28 14.70 30.12
C LYS A 82 8.05 13.41 30.41
N ALA A 83 8.80 12.90 29.44
CA ALA A 83 9.63 11.70 29.60
C ALA A 83 10.84 11.93 30.53
N SER A 84 11.41 13.13 30.55
CA SER A 84 12.48 13.49 31.51
C SER A 84 11.97 13.65 32.94
N ASP A 85 10.70 14.01 33.12
CA ASP A 85 10.07 14.17 34.44
C ASP A 85 9.62 12.81 35.03
N SER A 86 9.45 11.78 34.20
CA SER A 86 9.27 10.39 34.63
C SER A 86 10.61 9.74 34.99
N SER A 87 11.34 10.32 35.94
CA SER A 87 12.49 9.65 36.54
C SER A 87 12.02 8.44 37.35
N TYR A 88 12.52 7.25 36.98
CA TYR A 88 12.26 6.01 37.70
C TYR A 88 12.88 5.98 39.11
N ASP A 89 13.64 7.01 39.52
CA ASP A 89 14.19 7.12 40.89
C ASP A 89 13.11 7.22 41.97
N LYS A 90 11.89 7.67 41.63
CA LYS A 90 10.78 7.70 42.59
C LYS A 90 10.30 6.31 43.02
N PHE A 91 10.80 5.25 42.37
CA PHE A 91 10.51 3.86 42.74
C PHE A 91 11.59 3.22 43.64
N LEU A 92 12.58 3.98 44.12
CA LEU A 92 13.55 3.46 45.07
C LEU A 92 12.85 3.06 46.37
N ILE A 93 12.85 1.75 46.60
CA ILE A 93 12.10 1.00 47.59
C ILE A 93 12.66 1.30 48.99
N GLY A 94 12.10 2.31 49.66
CA GLY A 94 12.32 2.59 51.07
C GLY A 94 11.11 2.11 51.89
N ASP A 95 11.31 1.03 52.64
CA ASP A 95 10.53 0.52 53.78
C ASP A 95 8.99 0.37 53.67
N HIS A 96 8.56 -0.90 53.64
CA HIS A 96 7.23 -1.44 53.93
C HIS A 96 6.06 -1.00 53.05
N HIS A 97 6.07 -1.48 51.81
CA HIS A 97 4.87 -1.59 50.98
C HIS A 97 4.17 -2.93 51.22
N THR A 98 2.87 -2.89 51.49
CA THR A 98 2.03 -4.09 51.44
C THR A 98 2.00 -4.64 50.00
N ALA A 99 1.63 -5.90 49.81
CA ALA A 99 1.50 -6.46 48.46
C ALA A 99 0.57 -5.60 47.58
N ASP A 100 -0.44 -4.99 48.18
CA ASP A 100 -1.39 -4.10 47.50
C ASP A 100 -0.73 -2.81 46.98
N ASP A 101 0.22 -2.23 47.74
CA ASP A 101 0.97 -1.04 47.33
C ASP A 101 1.88 -1.34 46.12
N VAL A 102 2.53 -2.51 46.10
CA VAL A 102 3.35 -2.95 44.96
C VAL A 102 2.48 -3.18 43.72
N VAL A 103 1.30 -3.77 43.89
CA VAL A 103 0.35 -3.99 42.80
C VAL A 103 -0.17 -2.66 42.23
N ALA A 104 -0.55 -1.72 43.09
CA ALA A 104 -0.99 -0.38 42.67
C ALA A 104 0.11 0.37 41.90
N LEU A 105 1.35 0.26 42.36
CA LEU A 105 2.52 0.86 41.76
C LEU A 105 2.84 0.26 40.38
N LEU A 106 2.76 -1.07 40.25
CA LEU A 106 2.93 -1.77 38.96
C LEU A 106 1.82 -1.42 37.96
N PHE A 107 0.56 -1.39 38.40
CA PHE A 107 -0.54 -0.98 37.52
C PHE A 107 -0.41 0.49 37.08
N GLY A 108 0.04 1.37 37.98
CA GLY A 108 0.34 2.76 37.64
C GLY A 108 1.50 2.91 36.64
N ALA A 109 2.53 2.07 36.74
CA ALA A 109 3.62 2.03 35.76
C ALA A 109 3.14 1.49 34.39
N LEU A 110 2.37 0.40 34.38
CA LEU A 110 1.79 -0.18 33.15
C LEU A 110 0.82 0.79 32.46
N GLY A 111 0.02 1.52 33.22
CA GLY A 111 -0.86 2.57 32.69
C GLY A 111 -0.07 3.65 31.95
N ARG A 112 1.01 4.15 32.57
CA ARG A 112 1.89 5.16 31.94
C ARG A 112 2.56 4.63 30.67
N MET A 113 3.09 3.41 30.70
CA MET A 113 3.70 2.80 29.51
C MET A 113 2.69 2.63 28.37
N LYS A 114 1.44 2.28 28.69
CA LYS A 114 0.37 2.19 27.70
C LYS A 114 0.07 3.54 27.06
N ASP A 115 -0.07 4.59 27.88
CA ASP A 115 -0.34 5.95 27.40
C ASP A 115 0.80 6.48 26.51
N GLU A 116 2.05 6.22 26.90
CA GLU A 116 3.23 6.58 26.11
C GLU A 116 3.28 5.85 24.77
N ARG A 117 2.97 4.54 24.78
CA ARG A 117 2.86 3.74 23.55
C ARG A 117 1.77 4.29 22.63
N ASP A 118 0.60 4.60 23.17
CA ASP A 118 -0.53 5.09 22.38
C ASP A 118 -0.22 6.49 21.80
N ALA A 119 0.49 7.35 22.54
CA ALA A 119 1.00 8.63 22.05
C ALA A 119 2.04 8.44 20.91
N ALA A 120 2.97 7.49 21.05
CA ALA A 120 3.95 7.19 20.01
C ALA A 120 3.29 6.66 18.73
N ILE A 121 2.28 5.79 18.85
CA ILE A 121 1.49 5.30 17.72
C ILE A 121 0.82 6.48 16.99
N SER A 122 0.20 7.40 17.73
CA SER A 122 -0.43 8.58 17.14
C SER A 122 0.57 9.46 16.38
N LEU A 123 1.77 9.68 16.92
CA LEU A 123 2.82 10.44 16.25
C LEU A 123 3.29 9.76 14.97
N ILE A 124 3.49 8.44 14.99
CA ILE A 124 3.89 7.67 13.80
C ILE A 124 2.83 7.78 12.70
N SER A 125 1.55 7.70 13.04
CA SER A 125 0.46 7.90 12.07
C SER A 125 0.53 9.26 11.38
N VAL A 126 0.73 10.33 12.14
CA VAL A 126 0.88 11.69 11.58
C VAL A 126 2.09 11.77 10.64
N LEU A 127 3.25 11.23 11.05
CA LEU A 127 4.46 11.25 10.22
C LEU A 127 4.30 10.47 8.90
N ILE A 128 3.53 9.36 8.92
CA ILE A 128 3.24 8.60 7.70
C ILE A 128 2.36 9.39 6.74
N GLU A 129 1.35 10.09 7.25
CA GLU A 129 0.48 10.96 6.45
C GLU A 129 1.27 12.12 5.83
N GLU A 130 2.11 12.79 6.61
CA GLU A 130 2.97 13.88 6.12
C GLU A 130 3.96 13.42 5.06
N ARG A 131 4.61 12.27 5.27
CA ARG A 131 5.48 11.67 4.26
C ARG A 131 4.74 11.39 2.95
N SER A 132 3.49 10.94 3.05
CA SER A 132 2.64 10.67 1.89
C SER A 132 2.27 11.97 1.16
N ARG A 133 1.96 13.03 1.90
CA ARG A 133 1.68 14.37 1.37
C ARG A 133 2.89 14.96 0.64
N ALA A 134 4.08 14.92 1.26
CA ALA A 134 5.32 15.41 0.67
C ALA A 134 5.68 14.68 -0.64
N ARG A 135 5.47 13.35 -0.68
CA ARG A 135 5.67 12.56 -1.91
C ARG A 135 4.71 12.98 -3.02
N ALA A 136 3.45 13.22 -2.70
CA ALA A 136 2.47 13.68 -3.67
C ALA A 136 2.82 15.07 -4.20
N GLN A 137 3.22 15.99 -3.32
CA GLN A 137 3.65 17.34 -3.72
C GLN A 137 4.90 17.32 -4.60
N ASN A 138 5.92 16.54 -4.24
CA ASN A 138 7.13 16.40 -5.08
C ASN A 138 6.81 15.81 -6.46
N ALA A 139 5.90 14.83 -6.53
CA ALA A 139 5.47 14.27 -7.81
C ALA A 139 4.74 15.29 -8.71
N VAL A 140 4.05 16.27 -8.12
CA VAL A 140 3.39 17.37 -8.85
C VAL A 140 4.40 18.45 -9.24
N GLN A 141 5.29 18.86 -8.34
CA GLN A 141 6.25 19.94 -8.58
C GLN A 141 7.28 19.58 -9.68
N HIS A 142 7.73 18.33 -9.75
CA HIS A 142 8.61 17.89 -10.84
C HIS A 142 7.96 17.89 -12.23
N ARG A 143 6.63 18.01 -12.34
CA ARG A 143 5.93 18.01 -13.64
C ARG A 143 5.76 19.39 -14.26
N VAL A 144 5.87 20.48 -13.49
CA VAL A 144 5.36 21.79 -13.92
C VAL A 144 6.44 22.74 -14.44
N ASN A 145 7.71 22.61 -14.02
CA ASN A 145 8.66 23.72 -14.21
C ASN A 145 10.00 23.44 -14.89
N GLU A 146 10.26 22.24 -15.39
CA GLU A 146 11.45 22.03 -16.24
C GLU A 146 11.06 22.08 -17.72
N PRO A 147 11.63 23.02 -18.51
CA PRO A 147 11.49 23.01 -19.96
C PRO A 147 12.25 21.80 -20.51
N SER A 148 11.66 20.61 -20.40
CA SER A 148 12.30 19.38 -20.89
C SER A 148 12.51 19.52 -22.39
N ASN A 149 13.71 19.23 -22.86
CA ASN A 149 14.03 19.30 -24.28
C ASN A 149 13.01 18.50 -25.13
N PRO A 150 12.40 19.11 -26.16
CA PRO A 150 11.30 18.52 -26.93
C PRO A 150 11.68 17.19 -27.61
N LEU A 151 12.97 16.95 -27.87
CA LEU A 151 13.45 15.69 -28.45
C LEU A 151 13.15 14.49 -27.55
N TYR A 152 13.36 14.62 -26.24
CA TYR A 152 13.08 13.54 -25.29
C TYR A 152 11.58 13.26 -25.19
N ARG A 153 10.73 14.30 -25.26
CA ARG A 153 9.27 14.14 -25.28
C ARG A 153 8.79 13.36 -26.51
N LYS A 154 9.37 13.61 -27.69
CA LYS A 154 8.97 12.89 -28.93
C LYS A 154 9.14 11.37 -28.82
N VAL A 155 10.14 10.91 -28.05
CA VAL A 155 10.41 9.48 -27.83
C VAL A 155 9.89 8.98 -26.47
N GLY A 156 9.12 9.79 -25.74
CA GLY A 156 8.52 9.41 -24.45
C GLY A 156 9.53 9.23 -23.32
N LEU A 157 10.68 9.92 -23.37
CA LEU A 157 11.73 9.85 -22.35
C LEU A 157 11.87 11.17 -21.58
N HIS A 158 12.51 11.07 -20.42
CA HIS A 158 12.95 12.24 -19.65
C HIS A 158 14.38 12.65 -20.05
N GLU A 159 14.69 13.95 -19.98
CA GLU A 159 16.02 14.49 -20.34
C GLU A 159 17.15 13.86 -19.51
N HIS A 160 16.90 13.61 -18.23
CA HIS A 160 17.82 12.94 -17.30
C HIS A 160 17.70 11.40 -17.27
N CYS A 161 17.11 10.74 -18.28
CA CYS A 161 17.01 9.29 -18.27
C CYS A 161 18.40 8.61 -18.32
N PRO A 162 18.65 7.52 -17.58
CA PRO A 162 19.92 6.79 -17.66
C PRO A 162 20.23 6.26 -19.07
N ASN A 163 21.51 6.14 -19.43
CA ASN A 163 21.92 5.70 -20.78
C ASN A 163 21.39 4.31 -21.17
N HIS A 164 21.28 3.39 -20.22
CA HIS A 164 20.71 2.06 -20.48
C HIS A 164 19.22 2.13 -20.82
N VAL A 165 18.47 3.09 -20.26
CA VAL A 165 17.05 3.32 -20.60
C VAL A 165 16.93 3.87 -22.01
N LEU A 166 17.81 4.83 -22.37
CA LEU A 166 17.86 5.38 -23.73
C LEU A 166 18.13 4.28 -24.78
N ALA A 167 19.12 3.41 -24.51
CA ALA A 167 19.45 2.29 -25.39
C ALA A 167 18.32 1.26 -25.49
N ALA A 168 17.67 0.93 -24.37
CA ALA A 168 16.52 0.02 -24.35
C ALA A 168 15.33 0.58 -25.12
N ALA A 169 15.03 1.88 -24.97
CA ALA A 169 13.98 2.57 -25.72
C ALA A 169 14.28 2.56 -27.22
N ARG A 170 15.50 2.90 -27.64
CA ARG A 170 15.88 2.82 -29.06
C ARG A 170 15.67 1.41 -29.63
N LYS A 171 16.07 0.38 -28.88
CA LYS A 171 15.86 -1.02 -29.27
C LYS A 171 14.38 -1.37 -29.41
N SER A 172 13.52 -0.94 -28.48
CA SER A 172 12.08 -1.22 -28.57
C SER A 172 11.44 -0.50 -29.75
N PHE A 173 11.78 0.76 -30.00
CA PHE A 173 11.32 1.50 -31.18
C PHE A 173 11.72 0.84 -32.49
N ARG A 174 12.95 0.30 -32.58
CA ARG A 174 13.39 -0.44 -33.77
C ARG A 174 12.55 -1.68 -34.04
N VAL A 175 12.14 -2.39 -32.99
CA VAL A 175 11.24 -3.55 -33.15
C VAL A 175 9.84 -3.11 -33.56
N ILE A 176 9.29 -2.08 -32.91
CA ILE A 176 7.93 -1.63 -33.17
C ILE A 176 7.79 -1.02 -34.56
N LEU A 177 8.72 -0.17 -34.97
CA LEU A 177 8.67 0.61 -36.21
C LEU A 177 9.44 -0.03 -37.39
N HIS A 178 9.89 -1.28 -37.26
CA HIS A 178 10.63 -1.93 -38.36
C HIS A 178 9.74 -2.04 -39.61
N PRO A 179 10.18 -1.59 -40.80
CA PRO A 179 9.35 -1.61 -42.00
C PRO A 179 8.87 -3.02 -42.38
N ASP A 180 9.65 -4.06 -42.06
CA ASP A 180 9.28 -5.47 -42.33
C ASP A 180 8.09 -5.95 -41.48
N ASN A 181 7.76 -5.27 -40.39
CA ASN A 181 6.60 -5.63 -39.56
C ASN A 181 5.29 -5.06 -40.12
N TYR A 182 5.33 -4.27 -41.19
CA TYR A 182 4.17 -3.61 -41.77
C TYR A 182 3.81 -4.15 -43.18
N PRO A 183 2.53 -4.18 -43.54
CA PRO A 183 2.09 -4.53 -44.89
C PRO A 183 2.68 -3.58 -45.95
N ALA A 184 2.80 -4.07 -47.19
CA ALA A 184 3.45 -3.34 -48.30
C ALA A 184 2.94 -1.90 -48.51
N HIS A 185 1.64 -1.66 -48.33
CA HIS A 185 1.02 -0.33 -48.49
C HIS A 185 1.32 0.65 -47.33
N MET A 186 1.78 0.16 -46.17
CA MET A 186 2.19 0.97 -45.02
C MET A 186 3.70 1.06 -44.85
N ARG A 187 4.46 0.30 -45.66
CA ARG A 187 5.91 0.15 -45.49
C ARG A 187 6.67 1.46 -45.66
N GLU A 188 6.29 2.30 -46.62
CA GLU A 188 6.90 3.61 -46.85
C GLU A 188 6.71 4.55 -45.65
N GLU A 189 5.50 4.55 -45.07
CA GLU A 189 5.20 5.34 -43.87
C GLU A 189 5.97 4.84 -42.65
N ALA A 190 6.05 3.52 -42.47
CA ALA A 190 6.83 2.91 -41.40
C ALA A 190 8.31 3.26 -41.52
N GLU A 191 8.88 3.17 -42.72
CA GLU A 191 10.27 3.55 -43.00
C GLU A 191 10.52 5.02 -42.69
N ARG A 192 9.60 5.92 -43.07
CA ARG A 192 9.69 7.35 -42.74
C ARG A 192 9.73 7.58 -41.24
N ARG A 193 8.82 6.97 -40.48
CA ARG A 193 8.75 7.09 -39.01
C ARG A 193 9.96 6.48 -38.33
N PHE A 194 10.46 5.36 -38.83
CA PHE A 194 11.67 4.71 -38.35
C PHE A 194 12.87 5.65 -38.49
N LYS A 195 13.08 6.25 -39.67
CA LYS A 195 14.16 7.21 -39.93
C LYS A 195 14.06 8.45 -39.05
N GLU A 196 12.86 9.02 -38.90
CA GLU A 196 12.64 10.18 -38.03
C GLU A 196 13.00 9.86 -36.57
N THR A 197 12.53 8.71 -36.06
CA THR A 197 12.77 8.30 -34.68
C THR A 197 14.26 8.04 -34.43
N GLU A 198 14.95 7.37 -35.36
CA GLU A 198 16.40 7.13 -35.25
C GLU A 198 17.19 8.45 -35.26
N ALA A 199 16.83 9.40 -36.11
CA ALA A 199 17.46 10.72 -36.14
C ALA A 199 17.31 11.48 -34.80
N ILE A 200 16.14 11.36 -34.15
CA ILE A 200 15.92 11.93 -32.81
C ILE A 200 16.85 11.28 -31.78
N PHE A 201 17.00 9.94 -31.80
CA PHE A 201 17.91 9.24 -30.88
C PHE A 201 19.38 9.61 -31.11
N ASP A 202 19.79 9.81 -32.36
CA ASP A 202 21.16 10.24 -32.68
C ASP A 202 21.42 11.67 -32.21
N GLU A 203 20.44 12.56 -32.35
CA GLU A 203 20.54 13.93 -31.84
C GLU A 203 20.59 13.97 -30.30
N ILE A 204 19.75 13.18 -29.63
CA ILE A 204 19.80 13.03 -28.16
C ILE A 204 21.18 12.53 -27.71
N ARG A 205 21.77 11.58 -28.45
CA ARG A 205 23.09 11.04 -28.16
C ARG A 205 24.17 12.12 -28.34
N ARG A 206 24.09 12.92 -29.41
CA ARG A 206 24.99 14.06 -29.67
C ARG A 206 24.95 15.08 -28.54
N LEU A 207 23.76 15.43 -28.06
CA LEU A 207 23.59 16.37 -26.94
C LEU A 207 24.21 15.87 -25.62
N ARG A 208 24.31 14.55 -25.43
CA ARG A 208 24.93 13.94 -24.24
C ARG A 208 26.44 13.74 -24.37
N GLY A 209 27.04 14.02 -25.52
CA GLY A 209 28.49 13.87 -25.74
C GLY A 209 28.99 12.43 -25.66
N SER A 210 28.20 11.45 -26.10
CA SER A 210 28.53 10.00 -26.08
C SER A 210 28.50 9.35 -27.47
#